data_AF-A0A177B8G8-F1
#
_entry.id   AF-A0A177B8G8-F1
#
_cell.length_a   1.000
_cell.length_b   1.000
_cell.length_c   1.000
_cell.angle_alpha   90.00
_cell.angle_beta   90.00
_cell.angle_gamma   90.00
#
_symmetry.space_group_name_H-M   'P 1'
#
loop_
_entity.id
_entity.type
_entity.pdbx_description
1 polymer ?
#
loop_
_entity_poly.entity_id
_entity_poly.type
_entity_poly.pdbx_seq_one_letter_code
_entity_poly.pdbx_strand_id
1 'polypeptide(L)'
;MNIHIFSKKLNFQHHFSQSEAIVFRCAELLADYRKVDDMIINSLNKTIPTTSFENKQNVGERCKKLYNEIQEIHSKRLHFISNCIHCIENELKKSVSDDVHFTKLNSKMFKLKNIKSEKEIEKVIVAQTYKIFYEKCRNYFNPTRENEFK
;
A
#
# COMPACT_ATOMS: atom_id res chain seq x y z
N MET A 1 15.02 20.26 5.17
CA MET A 1 15.47 18.86 5.34
C MET A 1 14.37 18.07 6.04
N ASN A 2 13.54 17.32 5.30
CA ASN A 2 12.61 16.35 5.87
C ASN A 2 12.67 15.09 5.02
N ILE A 3 13.62 14.23 5.37
CA ILE A 3 14.06 13.10 4.54
C ILE A 3 13.12 11.87 4.71
N HIS A 4 12.11 11.93 5.58
CA HIS A 4 11.25 10.78 5.93
C HIS A 4 9.76 11.15 6.03
N ILE A 5 9.08 11.47 4.92
CA ILE A 5 7.64 11.82 5.01
C ILE A 5 6.79 10.60 5.38
N PHE A 6 7.13 9.42 4.86
CA PHE A 6 6.36 8.18 5.10
C PHE A 6 7.10 7.12 5.93
N SER A 7 8.44 7.15 5.93
CA SER A 7 9.30 6.09 6.48
C SER A 7 9.26 5.96 8.00
N LYS A 8 8.85 7.00 8.74
CA LYS A 8 8.71 6.92 10.21
C LYS A 8 7.34 6.39 10.69
N LYS A 9 6.33 6.30 9.83
CA LYS A 9 4.98 5.81 10.21
C LYS A 9 4.61 4.44 9.65
N LEU A 10 5.32 3.95 8.64
CA LEU A 10 5.16 2.60 8.09
C LEU A 10 5.98 1.57 8.86
N ASN A 11 5.98 1.63 10.19
CA ASN A 11 6.66 0.67 11.05
C ASN A 11 5.83 -0.63 11.10
N PHE A 12 5.67 -1.29 9.95
CA PHE A 12 5.04 -2.60 9.80
C PHE A 12 6.02 -3.71 10.22
N GLN A 13 6.66 -3.56 11.39
CA GLN A 13 7.35 -4.67 12.03
C GLN A 13 6.30 -5.48 12.78
N HIS A 14 5.63 -6.38 12.06
CA HIS A 14 4.84 -7.44 12.68
C HIS A 14 5.60 -8.74 12.52
N HIS A 15 6.28 -9.15 13.59
CA HIS A 15 6.77 -10.51 13.77
C HIS A 15 5.55 -11.43 13.88
N PHE A 16 5.39 -12.33 12.91
CA PHE A 16 4.22 -13.20 12.79
C PHE A 16 4.54 -14.59 13.35
N SER A 17 3.90 -14.96 14.46
CA SER A 17 4.10 -16.28 15.07
C SER A 17 2.82 -17.04 15.46
N GLN A 18 1.60 -16.51 15.29
CA GLN A 18 0.36 -17.25 15.60
C GLN A 18 -0.82 -16.91 14.68
N SER A 19 -1.63 -17.92 14.32
CA SER A 19 -2.58 -17.86 13.20
C SER A 19 -3.85 -17.03 13.46
N GLU A 20 -4.44 -17.09 14.66
CA GLU A 20 -5.66 -16.30 14.97
C GLU A 20 -5.36 -14.79 15.12
N ALA A 21 -4.13 -14.41 15.49
CA ALA A 21 -3.71 -13.00 15.60
C ALA A 21 -3.54 -12.31 14.23
N ILE A 22 -3.34 -13.08 13.15
CA ILE A 22 -3.12 -12.55 11.80
C ILE A 22 -4.43 -12.01 11.22
N VAL A 23 -5.52 -12.76 11.35
CA VAL A 23 -6.82 -12.40 10.77
C VAL A 23 -7.39 -11.12 11.38
N PHE A 24 -7.20 -10.93 12.68
CA PHE A 24 -7.59 -9.69 13.38
C PHE A 24 -6.77 -8.48 12.90
N ARG A 25 -5.44 -8.63 12.80
CA ARG A 25 -4.54 -7.55 12.35
C ARG A 25 -4.72 -7.15 10.89
N CYS A 26 -5.17 -8.06 10.02
CA CYS A 26 -5.46 -7.74 8.63
C CYS A 26 -6.55 -6.66 8.50
N ALA A 27 -7.57 -6.67 9.37
CA ALA A 27 -8.63 -5.68 9.34
C ALA A 27 -8.21 -4.31 9.91
N GLU A 28 -7.44 -4.30 11.01
CA GLU A 28 -6.93 -3.07 11.63
C GLU A 28 -5.98 -2.31 10.68
N LEU A 29 -5.12 -3.03 9.96
CA LEU A 29 -4.12 -2.40 9.09
C LEU A 29 -4.72 -1.85 7.78
N LEU A 30 -5.85 -2.37 7.32
CA LEU A 30 -6.59 -1.76 6.22
C LEU A 30 -7.07 -0.34 6.56
N ALA A 31 -7.42 -0.08 7.81
CA ALA A 31 -7.77 1.26 8.26
C ALA A 31 -6.56 2.20 8.25
N ASP A 32 -5.37 1.70 8.60
CA ASP A 32 -4.14 2.48 8.56
C ASP A 32 -3.67 2.77 7.12
N TYR A 33 -3.87 1.83 6.20
CA TYR A 33 -3.56 2.05 4.79
C TYR A 33 -4.38 3.19 4.15
N ARG A 34 -5.63 3.39 4.56
CA ARG A 34 -6.45 4.53 4.09
C ARG A 34 -5.85 5.88 4.48
N LYS A 35 -5.25 5.97 5.68
CA LYS A 35 -4.53 7.19 6.12
C LYS A 35 -3.28 7.45 5.27
N VAL A 36 -2.63 6.39 4.77
CA VAL A 36 -1.47 6.51 3.89
C VAL A 36 -1.86 7.06 2.52
N ASP A 37 -3.01 6.65 1.97
CA ASP A 37 -3.51 7.17 0.69
C ASP A 37 -3.79 8.68 0.75
N ASP A 38 -4.43 9.16 1.83
CA ASP A 38 -4.65 10.59 2.06
C ASP A 38 -3.33 11.37 2.11
N MET A 39 -2.30 10.78 2.74
CA MET A 39 -0.97 11.38 2.81
C MET A 39 -0.25 11.38 1.45
N ILE A 40 -0.42 10.35 0.63
CA ILE A 40 0.11 10.30 -0.74
C ILE A 40 -0.49 11.42 -1.58
N ILE A 41 -1.82 11.57 -1.57
CA ILE A 41 -2.52 12.64 -2.30
C ILE A 41 -2.06 14.02 -1.81
N ASN A 42 -1.99 14.22 -0.49
CA ASN A 42 -1.53 15.49 0.08
C ASN A 42 -0.07 15.79 -0.29
N SER A 43 0.79 14.78 -0.27
CA SER A 43 2.20 14.92 -0.66
C SER A 43 2.34 15.22 -2.15
N LEU A 44 1.58 14.56 -3.01
CA LEU A 44 1.49 14.86 -4.44
C LEU A 44 1.05 16.31 -4.68
N ASN A 45 0.05 16.79 -3.93
CA ASN A 45 -0.41 18.18 -4.03
C ASN A 45 0.62 19.20 -3.55
N LYS A 46 1.44 18.87 -2.55
CA LYS A 46 2.49 19.75 -2.01
C LYS A 46 3.82 19.68 -2.75
N THR A 47 4.06 18.62 -3.52
CA THR A 47 5.37 18.40 -4.19
C THR A 47 5.58 19.35 -5.36
N ILE A 48 4.50 19.87 -5.95
CA ILE A 48 4.58 20.87 -7.02
C ILE A 48 3.88 22.15 -6.55
N PRO A 49 4.64 23.20 -6.19
CA PRO A 49 4.07 24.51 -5.88
C PRO A 49 3.29 25.04 -7.07
N THR A 50 2.14 25.66 -6.81
CA THR A 50 1.38 26.43 -7.80
C THR A 50 2.22 27.60 -8.31
N THR A 51 2.80 27.44 -9.49
CA THR A 51 3.26 28.41 -10.52
C THR A 51 4.03 29.68 -10.14
N SER A 52 4.26 30.01 -8.87
CA SER A 52 4.75 31.36 -8.54
C SER A 52 6.15 31.41 -7.96
N PHE A 53 6.67 30.39 -7.29
CA PHE A 53 8.02 30.47 -6.71
C PHE A 53 8.69 29.10 -6.64
N GLU A 54 10.02 29.14 -6.83
CA GLU A 54 11.05 28.15 -6.48
C GLU A 54 11.72 27.40 -7.65
N ASN A 55 13.04 27.57 -7.67
CA ASN A 55 14.05 26.99 -8.55
C ASN A 55 13.71 25.57 -9.04
N LYS A 56 13.47 25.45 -10.36
CA LYS A 56 13.21 24.20 -11.09
C LYS A 56 14.23 23.08 -10.81
N GLN A 57 15.42 23.44 -10.32
CA GLN A 57 16.55 22.53 -10.07
C GLN A 57 16.24 21.42 -9.05
N ASN A 58 15.27 21.59 -8.15
CA ASN A 58 14.94 20.58 -7.12
C ASN A 58 13.65 19.77 -7.39
N VAL A 59 12.89 20.09 -8.45
CA VAL A 59 11.57 19.46 -8.67
C VAL A 59 11.72 18.03 -9.20
N GLY A 60 12.68 17.77 -10.08
CA GLY A 60 12.96 16.44 -10.63
C GLY A 60 13.36 15.44 -9.54
N GLU A 61 14.28 15.81 -8.64
CA GLU A 61 14.71 14.97 -7.52
C GLU A 61 13.56 14.67 -6.54
N ARG A 62 12.71 15.66 -6.26
CA ARG A 62 11.51 15.47 -5.43
C ARG A 62 10.51 14.51 -6.08
N CYS A 63 10.27 14.63 -7.37
CA CYS A 63 9.44 13.70 -8.13
C CYS A 63 10.02 12.28 -8.13
N LYS A 64 11.34 12.12 -8.33
CA LYS A 64 12.01 10.81 -8.23
C LYS A 64 11.85 10.18 -6.85
N LYS A 65 12.08 10.97 -5.79
CA LYS A 65 11.90 10.51 -4.42
C LYS A 65 10.47 10.06 -4.15
N LEU A 66 9.49 10.87 -4.56
CA LEU A 66 8.08 10.56 -4.39
C LEU A 66 7.68 9.29 -5.16
N TYR A 67 8.21 9.09 -6.36
CA TYR A 67 8.01 7.87 -7.14
C TYR A 67 8.47 6.61 -6.38
N ASN A 68 9.69 6.66 -5.83
CA ASN A 68 10.26 5.54 -5.05
C ASN A 68 9.43 5.26 -3.78
N GLU A 69 9.00 6.32 -3.07
CA GLU A 69 8.15 6.19 -1.88
C GLU A 69 6.78 5.57 -2.23
N ILE A 70 6.14 6.01 -3.32
CA ILE A 70 4.88 5.45 -3.84
C ILE A 70 5.06 3.95 -4.17
N GLN A 71 6.13 3.60 -4.89
CA GLN A 71 6.43 2.19 -5.22
C GLN A 71 6.61 1.33 -3.97
N GLU A 72 7.40 1.80 -3.00
CA GLU A 72 7.67 1.06 -1.76
C GLU A 72 6.40 0.84 -0.95
N ILE A 73 5.54 1.86 -0.81
CA ILE A 73 4.28 1.77 -0.08
C ILE A 73 3.36 0.74 -0.71
N HIS A 74 3.12 0.84 -2.02
CA HIS A 74 2.21 -0.08 -2.71
C HIS A 74 2.75 -1.51 -2.74
N SER A 75 4.06 -1.70 -2.88
CA SER A 75 4.70 -3.01 -2.82
C SER A 75 4.50 -3.67 -1.44
N LYS A 76 4.79 -2.94 -0.36
CA LYS A 76 4.59 -3.44 1.01
C LYS A 76 3.13 -3.75 1.29
N ARG A 77 2.22 -2.88 0.86
CA ARG A 77 0.76 -3.07 1.00
C ARG A 77 0.28 -4.31 0.28
N LEU A 78 0.66 -4.49 -0.98
CA LEU A 78 0.26 -5.65 -1.78
C LEU A 78 0.82 -6.97 -1.22
N HIS A 79 2.08 -6.96 -0.76
CA HIS A 79 2.69 -8.11 -0.09
C HIS A 79 1.91 -8.48 1.18
N PHE A 80 1.60 -7.50 2.01
CA PHE A 80 0.83 -7.69 3.24
C PHE A 80 -0.57 -8.26 2.96
N ILE A 81 -1.33 -7.67 2.04
CA ILE A 81 -2.66 -8.15 1.65
C ILE A 81 -2.58 -9.59 1.13
N SER A 82 -1.57 -9.90 0.33
CA SER A 82 -1.38 -11.26 -0.20
C SER A 82 -1.05 -12.27 0.90
N ASN A 83 -0.23 -11.90 1.89
CA ASN A 83 0.04 -12.75 3.05
C ASN A 83 -1.22 -12.97 3.89
N CYS A 84 -2.02 -11.93 4.11
CA CYS A 84 -3.32 -12.05 4.79
C CYS A 84 -4.25 -13.06 4.11
N ILE A 85 -4.37 -12.99 2.77
CA ILE A 85 -5.15 -13.96 1.98
C ILE A 85 -4.61 -15.37 2.20
N HIS A 86 -3.30 -15.57 2.06
CA HIS A 86 -2.67 -16.87 2.20
C HIS A 86 -2.88 -17.48 3.60
N CYS A 87 -2.74 -16.67 4.66
CA CYS A 87 -2.97 -17.11 6.03
C CYS A 87 -4.42 -17.53 6.26
N ILE A 88 -5.40 -16.73 5.83
CA ILE A 88 -6.82 -17.06 5.99
C ILE A 88 -7.18 -18.32 5.18
N GLU A 89 -6.66 -18.47 3.95
CA GLU A 89 -6.87 -19.67 3.13
C GLU A 89 -6.29 -20.93 3.79
N ASN A 90 -5.10 -20.84 4.38
CA ASN A 90 -4.50 -21.96 5.11
C ASN A 90 -5.30 -22.32 6.37
N GLU A 91 -5.83 -21.34 7.10
CA GLU A 91 -6.71 -21.63 8.23
C GLU A 91 -8.03 -22.26 7.82
N LEU A 92 -8.62 -21.83 6.71
CA LEU A 92 -9.85 -22.42 6.18
C LEU A 92 -9.62 -23.87 5.78
N LYS A 93 -8.49 -24.19 5.13
CA LYS A 93 -8.13 -25.58 4.80
C LYS A 93 -8.04 -26.48 6.04
N LYS A 94 -7.43 -25.98 7.13
CA LYS A 94 -7.38 -26.71 8.42
C LYS A 94 -8.76 -26.89 9.03
N SER A 95 -9.57 -25.83 9.01
CA SER A 95 -10.92 -25.82 9.62
C SER A 95 -11.94 -26.70 8.88
N VAL A 96 -11.65 -27.16 7.66
CA VAL A 96 -12.47 -28.14 6.91
C VAL A 96 -12.13 -29.58 7.30
N SER A 97 -10.92 -29.81 7.83
CA SER A 97 -10.49 -31.13 8.31
C SER A 97 -10.91 -31.39 9.76
N ASP A 98 -11.15 -30.33 10.53
CA ASP A 98 -11.63 -30.37 11.90
C ASP A 98 -13.16 -30.14 11.89
N ASP A 99 -13.93 -30.81 12.75
CA ASP A 99 -15.39 -30.63 12.91
C ASP A 99 -15.73 -29.24 13.52
N VAL A 100 -15.36 -28.16 12.82
CA VAL A 100 -15.49 -26.77 13.27
C VAL A 100 -16.91 -26.29 13.03
N HIS A 101 -17.48 -25.61 14.03
CA HIS A 101 -18.78 -24.96 13.93
C HIS A 101 -18.92 -24.08 12.67
N PHE A 102 -19.95 -24.36 11.88
CA PHE A 102 -20.34 -23.67 10.63
C PHE A 102 -20.30 -22.13 10.73
N THR A 103 -20.67 -21.56 11.88
CA THR A 103 -20.67 -20.11 12.13
C THR A 103 -19.26 -19.51 12.13
N LYS A 104 -18.26 -20.20 12.71
CA LYS A 104 -16.86 -19.75 12.71
C LYS A 104 -16.26 -19.83 11.30
N LEU A 105 -16.62 -20.86 10.53
CA LEU A 105 -16.22 -21.02 9.13
C LEU A 105 -16.75 -19.89 8.24
N ASN A 106 -18.05 -19.58 8.33
CA ASN A 106 -18.66 -18.48 7.57
C ASN A 106 -18.03 -17.12 7.85
N SER A 107 -17.69 -16.84 9.12
CA SER A 107 -16.99 -15.61 9.48
C SER A 107 -15.61 -15.51 8.80
N LYS A 108 -14.84 -16.61 8.79
CA LYS A 108 -13.53 -16.64 8.12
C LYS A 108 -13.66 -16.49 6.60
N MET A 109 -14.65 -17.14 5.98
CA MET A 109 -14.91 -17.01 4.54
C MET A 109 -15.31 -15.58 4.15
N PHE A 110 -16.16 -14.93 4.96
CA PHE A 110 -16.55 -13.53 4.75
C PHE A 110 -15.33 -12.61 4.85
N LYS A 111 -14.47 -12.80 5.85
CA LYS A 111 -13.21 -12.04 5.98
C LYS A 111 -12.30 -12.25 4.76
N LEU A 112 -12.15 -13.49 4.29
CA LEU A 112 -11.36 -13.76 3.08
C LEU A 112 -11.89 -12.98 1.87
N LYS A 113 -13.21 -12.97 1.67
CA LYS A 113 -13.85 -12.21 0.59
C LYS A 113 -13.54 -10.72 0.70
N ASN A 114 -13.61 -10.15 1.90
CA ASN A 114 -13.30 -8.74 2.12
C ASN A 114 -11.83 -8.43 1.80
N ILE A 115 -10.87 -9.22 2.30
CA ILE A 115 -9.44 -8.97 2.00
C ILE A 115 -9.14 -9.14 0.50
N LYS A 116 -9.78 -10.09 -0.19
CA LYS A 116 -9.66 -10.22 -1.65
C LYS A 116 -10.19 -8.98 -2.38
N SER A 117 -11.30 -8.40 -1.92
CA SER A 117 -11.80 -7.14 -2.45
C SER A 117 -10.81 -6.00 -2.26
N GLU A 118 -10.17 -5.91 -1.10
CA GLU A 118 -9.16 -4.89 -0.80
C GLU A 118 -7.92 -5.02 -1.69
N LYS A 119 -7.56 -6.25 -2.11
CA LYS A 119 -6.51 -6.46 -3.12
C LYS A 119 -6.88 -5.87 -4.48
N GLU A 120 -8.14 -5.97 -4.89
CA GLU A 120 -8.60 -5.39 -6.16
C GLU A 120 -8.70 -3.86 -6.06
N ILE A 121 -9.18 -3.34 -4.92
CA ILE A 121 -9.16 -1.91 -4.61
C ILE A 121 -7.73 -1.37 -4.69
N GLU A 122 -6.75 -2.11 -4.17
CA GLU A 122 -5.35 -1.68 -4.20
C GLU A 122 -4.85 -1.42 -5.63
N LYS A 123 -5.22 -2.27 -6.59
CA LYS A 123 -4.83 -2.06 -8.00
C LYS A 123 -5.39 -0.74 -8.55
N VAL A 124 -6.63 -0.42 -8.19
CA VAL A 124 -7.29 0.83 -8.61
C VAL A 124 -6.58 2.03 -7.98
N ILE A 125 -6.29 1.98 -6.68
CA ILE A 125 -5.58 3.05 -5.96
C ILE A 125 -4.18 3.27 -6.55
N VAL A 126 -3.45 2.19 -6.84
CA VAL A 126 -2.13 2.25 -7.49
C VAL A 126 -2.23 2.97 -8.84
N ALA A 127 -3.17 2.56 -9.69
CA ALA A 127 -3.36 3.17 -11.01
C ALA A 127 -3.70 4.66 -10.91
N GLN A 128 -4.60 5.03 -9.99
CA GLN A 128 -4.99 6.42 -9.77
C GLN A 128 -3.82 7.26 -9.23
N THR A 129 -3.08 6.73 -8.26
CA THR A 129 -1.90 7.39 -7.68
C THR A 129 -0.85 7.67 -8.75
N TYR A 130 -0.55 6.70 -9.62
CA TYR A 130 0.40 6.90 -10.72
C TYR A 130 -0.12 7.88 -11.78
N LYS A 131 -1.42 7.91 -12.03
CA LYS A 131 -2.01 8.92 -12.93
C LYS A 131 -1.78 10.33 -12.39
N ILE A 132 -2.09 10.58 -11.12
CA ILE A 132 -1.88 11.89 -10.47
C ILE A 132 -0.39 12.24 -10.45
N PHE A 133 0.45 11.26 -10.11
CA PHE A 133 1.91 11.43 -10.16
C PHE A 133 2.37 11.85 -11.55
N TYR A 134 1.92 11.16 -12.60
CA TYR A 134 2.30 11.48 -13.98
C TYR A 134 1.84 12.87 -14.40
N GLU A 135 0.58 13.24 -14.13
CA GLU A 135 0.04 14.57 -14.45
C GLU A 135 0.88 15.70 -13.84
N LYS A 136 1.39 15.48 -12.63
CA LYS A 136 2.22 16.44 -11.90
C LYS A 136 3.70 16.39 -12.36
N CYS A 137 4.30 15.21 -12.39
CA CYS A 137 5.75 15.03 -12.49
C CYS A 137 6.28 14.76 -13.91
N ARG A 138 5.43 14.52 -14.92
CA ARG A 138 5.88 14.13 -16.29
C ARG A 138 6.92 15.04 -16.93
N ASN A 139 6.91 16.34 -16.61
CA ASN A 139 7.84 17.32 -17.17
C ASN A 139 9.19 17.38 -16.42
N TYR A 140 9.28 16.73 -15.26
CA TYR A 140 10.42 16.82 -14.34
C TYR A 140 11.10 15.48 -14.09
N PHE A 141 10.38 14.37 -14.24
CA PHE A 141 10.87 13.02 -14.01
C PHE A 141 10.16 12.02 -14.94
N ASN A 142 10.93 11.15 -15.59
CA ASN A 142 10.38 10.05 -16.38
C ASN A 142 10.96 8.70 -15.88
N PRO A 143 10.15 7.84 -15.25
CA PRO A 143 10.61 6.56 -14.70
C PRO A 143 11.05 5.54 -15.76
N THR A 144 10.61 5.63 -17.02
CA THR A 144 11.04 4.65 -18.05
C THR A 144 12.52 4.76 -18.39
N ARG A 145 13.14 5.93 -18.20
CA ARG A 145 14.58 6.13 -18.46
C ARG A 145 15.50 5.61 -17.36
N GLU A 146 14.97 5.34 -16.16
CA GLU A 146 15.78 4.81 -15.03
C GLU A 146 15.75 3.29 -14.94
N ASN A 147 14.71 2.63 -15.46
CA ASN A 147 14.60 1.17 -15.49
C ASN A 147 15.48 0.51 -16.57
N GLU A 148 16.15 1.28 -17.42
CA GLU A 148 17.11 0.77 -18.42
C GLU A 148 18.50 0.48 -17.83
N PHE A 149 18.76 0.85 -16.56
CA PHE A 149 20.05 0.68 -15.90
C PHE A 149 20.01 -0.20 -14.63
N LYS A 150 18.96 -1.02 -14.46
CA LYS A 150 18.85 -2.00 -13.37
C LYS A 150 18.62 -3.41 -13.89
#